data_AF-A0A4V0A0V6-F1
#
_entry.id   AF-A0A4V0A0V6-F1
#
_cell.length_a   1.000
_cell.length_b   1.000
_cell.length_c   1.000
_cell.angle_alpha   90.00
_cell.angle_beta   90.00
_cell.angle_gamma   90.00
#
_symmetry.space_group_name_H-M   'P 1'
#
loop_
_entity.id
_entity.type
_entity.pdbx_description
1 polymer ?
#
loop_
_entity_poly.entity_id
_entity_poly.type
_entity_poly.pdbx_seq_one_letter_code
_entity_poly.pdbx_strand_id
1 'polypeptide(L)'
;MEFKELYAKVRGIVLKCRREYYVHLWELSDWDQEGMLVLYQLVSRYPQLVETESQLYVYYKTKFRNHIKDILRKQESQKRKLDRQAYEEVSEIGHKLSLKELYLDELVILRDQLKSYQAQLSPEKQEQYERLLADERFKGRQAMIRELRAYLKDYSD
;
A
#
# COMPACT_ATOMS: atom_id res chain seq x y z
N MET A 1 -22.61 27.31 1.82
CA MET A 1 -21.27 26.76 2.12
C MET A 1 -20.67 26.39 0.79
N GLU A 2 -19.49 26.93 0.46
CA GLU A 2 -18.80 26.56 -0.77
C GLU A 2 -18.36 25.09 -0.70
N PHE A 3 -18.49 24.34 -1.80
CA PHE A 3 -18.18 22.91 -1.80
C PHE A 3 -16.74 22.62 -1.33
N LYS A 4 -15.81 23.52 -1.65
CA LYS A 4 -14.41 23.43 -1.20
C LYS A 4 -14.27 23.53 0.33
N GLU A 5 -15.09 24.34 0.99
CA GLU A 5 -15.11 24.45 2.46
C GLU A 5 -15.65 23.17 3.10
N LEU A 6 -16.69 22.59 2.50
CA LEU A 6 -17.24 21.30 2.94
C LEU A 6 -16.22 20.18 2.77
N TYR A 7 -15.48 20.18 1.66
CA TYR A 7 -14.40 19.22 1.44
C TYR A 7 -13.26 19.37 2.44
N ALA A 8 -12.87 20.62 2.77
CA ALA A 8 -11.80 20.88 3.73
C ALA A 8 -12.06 20.22 5.09
N LYS A 9 -13.32 20.14 5.53
CA LYS A 9 -13.73 19.43 6.75
C LYS A 9 -13.35 17.95 6.69
N VAL A 10 -13.69 17.27 5.60
CA VAL A 10 -13.48 15.82 5.47
C VAL A 10 -12.13 15.42 4.90
N ARG A 11 -11.34 16.37 4.38
CA ARG A 11 -10.03 16.11 3.74
C ARG A 11 -9.06 15.33 4.64
N GLY A 12 -9.11 15.55 5.95
CA GLY A 12 -8.29 14.78 6.90
C GLY A 12 -8.51 13.27 6.83
N ILE A 13 -9.73 12.84 6.48
CA ILE A 13 -10.07 11.42 6.29
C ILE A 13 -9.42 10.88 5.01
N VAL A 14 -9.40 11.67 3.95
CA VAL A 14 -8.76 11.32 2.67
C VAL A 14 -7.26 11.12 2.87
N LEU A 15 -6.60 12.09 3.50
CA LEU A 15 -5.17 12.01 3.80
C LEU A 15 -4.83 10.85 4.73
N LYS A 16 -5.70 10.53 5.69
CA LYS A 16 -5.52 9.35 6.53
C LYS A 16 -5.63 8.06 5.71
N CYS A 17 -6.61 7.94 4.82
CA CYS A 17 -6.76 6.78 3.95
C CYS A 17 -5.57 6.64 2.98
N ARG A 18 -5.05 7.74 2.44
CA ARG A 18 -3.83 7.74 1.61
C ARG A 18 -2.61 7.13 2.33
N ARG A 19 -2.48 7.36 3.65
CA ARG A 19 -1.41 6.74 4.44
C ARG A 19 -1.66 5.26 4.73
N GLU A 20 -2.92 4.85 4.77
CA GLU A 20 -3.33 3.47 5.10
C GLU A 20 -3.36 2.54 3.88
N TYR A 21 -3.56 3.08 2.68
CA TYR A 21 -3.75 2.33 1.44
C TYR A 21 -2.87 2.89 0.33
N TYR A 22 -2.16 2.01 -0.36
CA TYR A 22 -1.44 2.35 -1.59
C TYR A 22 -2.30 2.06 -2.81
N VAL A 23 -2.67 3.09 -3.57
CA VAL A 23 -3.33 2.95 -4.87
C VAL A 23 -2.30 3.27 -5.94
N HIS A 24 -2.06 2.33 -6.85
CA HIS A 24 -1.00 2.47 -7.85
C HIS A 24 -1.26 3.67 -8.79
N LEU A 25 -0.22 4.47 -9.05
CA LEU A 25 -0.21 5.67 -9.89
C LEU A 25 -1.04 6.86 -9.37
N TRP A 26 -1.56 6.81 -8.14
CA TRP A 26 -2.30 7.93 -7.57
C TRP A 26 -1.38 8.95 -6.92
N GLU A 27 -1.47 10.19 -7.39
CA GLU A 27 -0.92 11.37 -6.75
C GLU A 27 -1.89 11.94 -5.70
N LEU A 28 -1.42 12.91 -4.90
CA LEU A 28 -2.27 13.60 -3.93
C LEU A 28 -3.50 14.25 -4.59
N SER A 29 -3.33 14.78 -5.80
CA SER A 29 -4.39 15.35 -6.62
C SER A 29 -5.48 14.32 -6.93
N ASP A 30 -5.13 13.07 -7.26
CA ASP A 30 -6.08 11.99 -7.52
C ASP A 30 -6.87 11.62 -6.26
N TRP A 31 -6.17 11.50 -5.12
CA TRP A 31 -6.82 11.28 -3.82
C TRP A 31 -7.79 12.41 -3.47
N ASP A 32 -7.38 13.66 -3.70
CA ASP A 32 -8.21 14.83 -3.43
C ASP A 32 -9.43 14.87 -4.37
N GLN A 33 -9.25 14.58 -5.66
CA GLN A 33 -10.33 14.51 -6.65
C GLN A 33 -11.35 13.42 -6.33
N GLU A 34 -10.90 12.21 -6.04
CA GLU A 34 -11.78 11.08 -5.70
C GLU A 34 -12.50 11.32 -4.38
N GLY A 35 -11.83 11.96 -3.41
CA GLY A 35 -12.47 12.44 -2.19
C GLY A 35 -13.59 13.43 -2.48
N MET A 36 -13.35 14.41 -3.35
CA MET A 36 -14.37 15.38 -3.77
C MET A 36 -15.53 14.68 -4.50
N LEU A 37 -15.26 13.74 -5.42
CA LEU A 37 -16.30 13.01 -6.14
C LEU A 37 -17.21 12.21 -5.20
N VAL A 38 -16.63 11.47 -4.26
CA VAL A 38 -17.40 10.70 -3.27
C VAL A 38 -18.21 11.62 -2.37
N LEU A 39 -17.63 12.76 -1.94
CA LEU A 39 -18.33 13.75 -1.13
C LEU A 39 -19.53 14.34 -1.89
N TYR A 40 -19.31 14.73 -3.15
CA TYR A 40 -20.34 15.30 -4.00
C TYR A 40 -21.49 14.31 -4.20
N GLN A 41 -21.20 13.05 -4.52
CA GLN A 41 -22.22 12.00 -4.66
C GLN A 41 -22.99 11.76 -3.36
N LEU A 42 -22.30 11.77 -2.21
CA LEU A 42 -22.92 11.57 -0.90
C LEU A 42 -23.89 12.69 -0.56
N VAL A 43 -23.45 13.94 -0.70
CA VAL A 43 -24.22 15.14 -0.35
C VAL A 43 -25.36 15.37 -1.36
N SER A 44 -25.15 15.08 -2.64
CA SER A 44 -26.21 15.17 -3.65
C SER A 44 -27.35 14.19 -3.38
N ARG A 45 -27.03 13.01 -2.84
CA ARG A 45 -28.04 11.98 -2.49
C ARG A 45 -28.67 12.19 -1.12
N TYR A 46 -27.91 12.75 -0.18
CA TYR A 46 -28.35 12.98 1.20
C TYR A 46 -27.95 14.40 1.65
N PRO A 47 -28.65 15.45 1.18
CA PRO A 47 -28.32 16.84 1.50
C PRO A 47 -28.34 17.16 2.99
N GLN A 48 -29.19 16.48 3.76
CA GLN A 48 -29.34 16.64 5.22
C GLN A 48 -28.07 16.33 6.00
N LEU A 49 -27.13 15.57 5.43
CA LEU A 49 -25.86 15.26 6.09
C LEU A 49 -24.98 16.50 6.28
N VAL A 50 -25.17 17.54 5.48
CA VAL A 50 -24.41 18.79 5.59
C VAL A 50 -24.75 19.56 6.87
N GLU A 51 -25.95 19.36 7.40
CA GLU A 51 -26.43 20.06 8.60
C GLU A 51 -25.80 19.48 9.89
N THR A 52 -25.44 18.20 9.88
CA THR A 52 -24.86 17.51 11.05
C THR A 52 -23.45 17.01 10.73
N GLU A 53 -22.44 17.73 11.19
CA GLU A 53 -21.03 17.41 10.90
C GLU A 53 -20.62 16.00 11.35
N SER A 54 -21.07 15.55 12.53
CA SER A 54 -20.73 14.22 13.05
C SER A 54 -21.23 13.10 12.14
N GLN A 55 -22.45 13.24 11.60
CA GLN A 55 -23.01 12.30 10.64
C GLN A 55 -22.24 12.37 9.32
N LEU A 56 -21.98 13.57 8.79
CA LEU A 56 -21.17 13.73 7.59
C LEU A 56 -19.85 12.96 7.68
N TYR A 57 -19.11 13.12 8.79
CA TYR A 57 -17.84 12.43 9.00
C TYR A 57 -17.97 10.91 8.99
N VAL A 58 -18.94 10.35 9.72
CA VAL A 58 -19.13 8.89 9.83
C VAL A 58 -19.52 8.29 8.48
N TYR A 59 -20.50 8.89 7.81
CA TYR A 59 -20.98 8.41 6.51
C TYR A 59 -19.91 8.56 5.43
N TYR A 60 -19.27 9.73 5.35
CA TYR A 60 -18.21 9.98 4.38
C TYR A 60 -17.03 9.04 4.60
N LYS A 61 -16.54 8.88 5.83
CA LYS A 61 -15.45 7.96 6.17
C LYS A 61 -15.75 6.53 5.70
N THR A 62 -16.98 6.07 5.93
CA THR A 62 -17.40 4.71 5.55
C THR A 62 -17.47 4.57 4.03
N LYS A 63 -18.11 5.53 3.35
CA LYS A 63 -18.24 5.53 1.88
C LYS A 63 -16.90 5.66 1.18
N PHE A 64 -16.04 6.58 1.60
CA PHE A 64 -14.73 6.79 1.02
C PHE A 64 -13.83 5.56 1.18
N ARG A 65 -13.79 4.93 2.37
CA ARG A 65 -13.02 3.69 2.55
C ARG A 65 -13.52 2.55 1.67
N ASN A 66 -14.83 2.41 1.51
CA ASN A 66 -15.38 1.38 0.63
C ASN A 66 -15.02 1.65 -0.84
N HIS A 67 -15.10 2.90 -1.27
CA HIS A 67 -14.68 3.33 -2.61
C HIS A 67 -13.21 2.97 -2.91
N ILE A 68 -12.29 3.27 -1.99
CA ILE A 68 -10.88 2.91 -2.14
C ILE A 68 -10.69 1.39 -2.22
N LYS A 69 -11.37 0.62 -1.35
CA LYS A 69 -11.32 -0.86 -1.43
C LYS A 69 -11.82 -1.39 -2.77
N ASP A 70 -12.85 -0.79 -3.35
CA ASP A 70 -13.37 -1.18 -4.65
C ASP A 70 -12.39 -0.86 -5.78
N ILE A 71 -11.70 0.27 -5.72
CA ILE A 71 -10.62 0.60 -6.66
C ILE A 71 -9.48 -0.43 -6.56
N LEU A 72 -9.05 -0.77 -5.35
CA LEU A 72 -8.01 -1.79 -5.14
C LEU A 72 -8.44 -3.15 -5.70
N ARG A 73 -9.66 -3.59 -5.44
CA ARG A 73 -10.22 -4.84 -6.00
C ARG A 73 -10.24 -4.83 -7.53
N LYS A 74 -10.59 -3.70 -8.15
CA LYS A 74 -10.57 -3.55 -9.62
C LYS A 74 -9.14 -3.66 -10.15
N GLN A 75 -8.18 -3.01 -9.51
CA GLN A 75 -6.75 -3.12 -9.89
C GLN A 75 -6.25 -4.56 -9.77
N GLU A 76 -6.54 -5.25 -8.66
CA GLU A 76 -6.18 -6.65 -8.47
C GLU A 76 -6.86 -7.59 -9.47
N SER A 77 -8.11 -7.31 -9.84
CA SER A 77 -8.81 -8.08 -10.87
C SER A 77 -8.19 -7.88 -12.26
N GLN A 78 -7.79 -6.65 -12.60
CA GLN A 78 -7.12 -6.35 -13.87
C GLN A 78 -5.75 -7.01 -13.95
N LYS A 79 -4.94 -6.96 -12.88
CA LYS A 79 -3.66 -7.68 -12.81
C LYS A 79 -3.84 -9.19 -13.02
N ARG A 80 -4.87 -9.79 -12.41
CA ARG A 80 -5.23 -11.21 -12.61
C ARG A 80 -5.64 -11.58 -14.04
N LYS A 81 -6.09 -10.62 -14.85
CA LYS A 81 -6.39 -10.87 -16.28
C LYS A 81 -5.13 -10.81 -17.14
N LEU A 82 -4.12 -10.06 -16.71
CA LEU A 82 -2.83 -9.96 -17.40
C LEU A 82 -1.95 -11.18 -17.07
N ASP A 83 -1.91 -11.61 -15.81
CA ASP A 83 -1.17 -12.80 -15.37
C ASP A 83 -2.06 -14.05 -15.37
N ARG A 84 -1.96 -14.85 -16.43
CA ARG A 84 -2.35 -16.27 -16.44
C ARG A 84 -1.17 -17.12 -15.93
N GLN A 85 -0.70 -16.87 -14.72
CA GLN A 85 0.26 -17.75 -14.03
C GLN A 85 -0.05 -17.86 -12.54
N ALA A 86 0.30 -19.02 -11.98
CA ALA A 86 -0.25 -19.56 -10.73
C ALA A 86 -0.15 -18.60 -9.55
N TYR A 87 -1.28 -18.48 -8.85
CA TYR A 87 -1.48 -17.66 -7.67
C TYR A 87 -0.64 -18.17 -6.49
N GLU A 88 0.33 -17.38 -6.03
CA GLU A 88 0.79 -17.43 -4.64
C GLU A 88 0.03 -16.36 -3.86
N GLU A 89 -0.72 -16.80 -2.86
CA GLU A 89 -1.62 -15.99 -2.05
C GLU A 89 -0.80 -15.05 -1.15
N VAL A 90 -0.46 -13.87 -1.66
CA VAL A 90 0.12 -12.79 -0.85
C VAL A 90 -1.01 -12.19 0.00
N SER A 91 -1.10 -12.70 1.23
CA SER A 91 -1.90 -12.23 2.37
C SER A 91 -2.23 -10.73 2.34
N GLU A 92 -3.43 -10.40 2.84
CA GLU A 92 -4.04 -9.07 3.09
C GLU A 92 -3.14 -7.99 3.75
N ILE A 93 -1.90 -8.34 4.08
CA ILE A 93 -0.85 -7.53 4.70
C ILE A 93 -0.11 -6.66 3.65
N GLY A 94 -0.06 -7.07 2.38
CA GLY A 94 0.72 -6.38 1.33
C GLY A 94 0.34 -4.89 1.13
N HIS A 95 -0.92 -4.54 1.35
CA HIS A 95 -1.42 -3.16 1.16
C HIS A 95 -1.36 -2.29 2.42
N LYS A 96 -1.05 -2.87 3.59
CA LYS A 96 -0.96 -2.15 4.88
C LYS A 96 0.46 -1.69 5.22
N LEU A 97 1.45 -2.08 4.41
CA LEU A 97 2.82 -1.65 4.60
C LEU A 97 3.00 -0.29 3.91
N SER A 98 2.89 0.79 4.68
CA SER A 98 3.35 2.12 4.29
C SER A 98 4.89 2.19 4.23
N LEU A 99 5.54 1.16 3.70
CA LEU A 99 6.98 1.18 3.51
C LEU A 99 7.23 1.76 2.13
N LYS A 100 7.50 3.06 2.15
CA LYS A 100 8.42 3.79 1.28
C LYS A 100 8.52 3.18 -0.12
N GLU A 101 7.82 3.83 -1.05
CA GLU A 101 7.88 3.63 -2.49
C GLU A 101 9.25 3.06 -2.90
N LEU A 102 9.30 1.74 -3.09
CA LEU A 102 10.20 1.21 -4.10
C LEU A 102 9.40 1.36 -5.39
N TYR A 103 9.80 2.28 -6.25
CA TYR A 103 9.28 2.36 -7.61
C TYR A 103 9.39 0.95 -8.24
N LEU A 104 8.51 0.59 -9.18
CA LEU A 104 8.53 -0.76 -9.80
C LEU A 104 9.94 -1.15 -10.26
N ASP A 105 10.69 -0.16 -10.75
CA ASP A 105 12.08 -0.30 -11.18
C ASP A 105 13.01 -0.61 -9.99
N GLU A 106 12.84 0.07 -8.86
CA GLU A 106 13.57 -0.21 -7.62
C GLU A 106 13.22 -1.58 -7.02
N LEU A 107 11.97 -2.05 -7.14
CA LEU A 107 11.59 -3.41 -6.77
C LEU A 107 12.25 -4.45 -7.67
N VAL A 108 12.38 -4.17 -8.97
CA VAL A 108 13.07 -5.03 -9.92
C VAL A 108 14.57 -5.09 -9.59
N ILE A 109 15.19 -3.94 -9.32
CA ILE A 109 16.61 -3.86 -8.93
C ILE A 109 16.82 -4.55 -7.58
N LEU A 110 15.95 -4.35 -6.60
CA LEU A 110 16.03 -5.04 -5.30
C LEU A 110 15.93 -6.56 -5.46
N ARG A 111 15.01 -7.04 -6.31
CA ARG A 111 14.89 -8.48 -6.62
C ARG A 111 16.14 -9.03 -7.28
N ASP A 112 16.72 -8.28 -8.21
CA ASP A 112 17.94 -8.69 -8.91
C ASP A 112 19.16 -8.72 -7.96
N GLN A 113 19.27 -7.74 -7.08
CA GLN A 113 20.28 -7.70 -6.02
C GLN A 113 20.12 -8.83 -5.02
N LEU A 114 18.90 -9.15 -4.58
CA LEU A 114 18.65 -10.30 -3.69
C LEU A 114 19.00 -11.63 -4.35
N LYS A 115 18.70 -11.80 -5.65
CA LYS A 115 19.12 -12.98 -6.41
C LYS A 115 20.64 -13.06 -6.56
N SER A 116 21.29 -11.94 -6.83
CA SER A 116 22.76 -11.86 -6.91
C SER A 116 23.42 -12.20 -5.58
N TYR A 117 22.87 -11.69 -4.48
CA TYR A 117 23.29 -12.03 -3.13
C TYR A 117 23.13 -13.54 -2.88
N GLN A 118 21.96 -14.12 -3.20
CA GLN A 118 21.72 -15.56 -3.03
C GLN A 118 22.70 -16.43 -3.82
N ALA A 119 23.06 -16.02 -5.04
CA ALA A 119 24.02 -16.73 -5.90
C ALA A 119 25.45 -16.70 -5.36
N GLN A 120 25.80 -15.72 -4.53
CA GLN A 120 27.14 -15.58 -3.92
C GLN A 120 27.26 -16.31 -2.57
N LEU A 121 26.16 -16.82 -2.02
CA LEU A 121 26.17 -17.53 -0.74
C LEU A 121 26.71 -18.95 -0.89
N SER A 122 27.44 -19.41 0.14
CA SER A 122 27.78 -20.82 0.28
C SER A 122 26.52 -21.66 0.53
N PRO A 123 26.55 -22.99 0.27
CA PRO A 123 25.39 -23.87 0.49
C PRO A 123 24.81 -23.78 1.91
N GLU A 124 25.68 -23.67 2.92
CA GLU A 124 25.27 -23.51 4.32
C GLU A 124 24.57 -22.17 4.60
N LYS A 125 25.00 -21.09 3.93
CA LYS A 125 24.37 -19.77 4.06
C LYS A 125 23.07 -19.68 3.24
N GLN A 126 22.92 -20.43 2.16
CA GLN A 126 21.67 -20.50 1.40
C GLN A 126 20.54 -21.09 2.23
N GLU A 127 20.80 -22.19 2.95
CA GLU A 127 19.83 -22.76 3.89
C GLU A 127 19.43 -21.77 4.98
N GLN A 128 20.40 -21.00 5.52
CA GLN A 128 20.12 -19.93 6.48
C GLN A 128 19.29 -18.78 5.87
N TYR A 129 19.49 -18.47 4.59
CA TYR A 129 18.71 -17.47 3.87
C TYR A 129 17.25 -17.90 3.70
N GLU A 130 17.02 -19.15 3.29
CA GLU A 130 15.67 -19.70 3.15
C GLU A 130 14.93 -19.72 4.50
N ARG A 131 15.63 -20.12 5.57
CA ARG A 131 15.11 -20.08 6.94
C ARG A 131 14.84 -18.66 7.43
N LEU A 132 15.62 -17.68 6.97
CA LEU A 132 15.37 -16.27 7.25
C LEU A 132 14.10 -15.77 6.56
N LEU A 133 13.86 -16.18 5.30
CA LEU A 133 12.65 -15.84 4.54
C LEU A 133 11.39 -16.49 5.16
N ALA A 134 11.52 -17.69 5.74
CA ALA A 134 10.46 -18.37 6.47
C ALA A 134 10.22 -17.84 7.91
N ASP A 135 10.93 -16.78 8.31
CA ASP A 135 10.95 -16.21 9.68
C ASP A 135 11.32 -17.20 10.79
N GLU A 136 12.14 -18.20 10.47
CA GLU A 136 12.63 -19.17 11.45
C GLU A 136 13.80 -18.63 12.29
N ARG A 137 13.99 -19.23 13.46
CA ARG A 137 15.13 -18.95 14.34
C ARG A 137 16.30 -19.87 14.03
N PHE A 138 17.47 -19.30 13.77
CA PHE A 138 18.72 -20.04 13.58
C PHE A 138 19.92 -19.27 14.16
N LYS A 139 21.02 -19.99 14.44
CA LYS A 139 22.27 -19.40 14.91
C LYS A 139 22.89 -18.55 13.79
N GLY A 140 23.16 -17.27 14.05
CA GLY A 140 23.70 -16.35 13.05
C GLY A 140 22.67 -15.46 12.36
N ARG A 141 21.37 -15.57 12.68
CA ARG A 141 20.29 -14.75 12.09
C ARG A 141 20.57 -13.25 12.13
N GLN A 142 21.02 -12.71 13.26
CA GLN A 142 21.35 -11.28 13.36
C GLN A 142 22.57 -10.89 12.52
N ALA A 143 23.56 -11.78 12.38
CA ALA A 143 24.74 -11.52 11.55
C ALA A 143 24.33 -11.45 10.07
N MET A 144 23.48 -12.39 9.63
CA MET A 144 22.94 -12.41 8.27
C MET A 144 22.07 -11.18 7.95
N ILE A 145 21.23 -10.74 8.90
CA ILE A 145 20.46 -9.50 8.73
C ILE A 145 21.37 -8.27 8.61
N ARG A 146 22.50 -8.23 9.34
CA ARG A 146 23.48 -7.15 9.21
C ARG A 146 24.19 -7.18 7.85
N GLU A 147 24.59 -8.37 7.37
CA GLU A 147 25.16 -8.55 6.03
C GLU A 147 24.18 -8.08 4.95
N LEU A 148 22.93 -8.51 5.02
CA LEU A 148 21.86 -8.08 4.10
C LEU A 148 21.61 -6.58 4.15
N ARG A 149 21.60 -5.95 5.32
CA ARG A 149 21.46 -4.49 5.45
C ARG A 149 22.64 -3.73 4.86
N ALA A 150 23.85 -4.26 4.99
CA ALA A 150 25.05 -3.65 4.40
C ALA A 150 25.03 -3.79 2.87
N TYR A 151 24.53 -4.92 2.35
CA TYR A 151 24.39 -5.17 0.93
C TYR A 151 23.29 -4.31 0.28
N LEU A 152 22.20 -4.08 1.00
CA LEU A 152 21.05 -3.27 0.56
C LEU A 152 21.11 -1.81 1.02
N LYS A 153 22.30 -1.30 1.34
CA LYS A 153 22.48 0.04 1.94
C LYS A 153 21.86 1.16 1.08
N ASP A 154 21.85 0.98 -0.24
CA ASP A 154 21.29 1.94 -1.20
C ASP A 154 19.77 2.15 -1.05
N TYR A 155 19.06 1.27 -0.33
CA TYR A 155 17.61 1.37 -0.06
C TYR A 155 17.27 1.83 1.36
N SER A 156 18.28 2.18 2.17
CA SER A 156 18.11 2.47 3.61
C SER A 156 17.91 3.95 3.95
N ASP A 157 18.13 4.86 3.00
CA ASP A 157 18.00 6.33 3.14
C ASP A 157 16.65 6.86 2.75
#